data_AF-A0ABD6W753-F1
#
_entry.id   AF-A0ABD6W753-F1
#
_cell.length_a   1.000
_cell.length_b   1.000
_cell.length_c   1.000
_cell.angle_alpha   90.00
_cell.angle_beta   90.00
_cell.angle_gamma   90.00
#
_symmetry.space_group_name_H-M   'P 1'
#
loop_
_entity.id
_entity.type
_entity.pdbx_description
1 polymer ?
#
loop_
_entity_poly.entity_id
_entity_poly.type
_entity_poly.pdbx_seq_one_letter_code
_entity_poly.pdbx_strand_id
1 'polypeptide(L)'
;MIGWLVWILVPVFGAACLLALVRILRGPSVLDRVVAADVLVATIICGIGAEMAVNHHARTLPVALGLALFAVFGSISVAKFMANREED
;
A
#
# COMPACT_ATOMS: atom_id res chain seq x y z
N MET A 1 -23.12 8.60 -13.87
CA MET A 1 -22.65 9.14 -12.57
C MET A 1 -21.29 8.57 -12.17
N ILE A 2 -21.02 7.28 -12.33
CA ILE A 2 -19.71 6.66 -11.96
C ILE A 2 -18.48 7.27 -12.65
N GLY A 3 -18.62 7.82 -13.87
CA GLY A 3 -17.48 8.37 -14.63
C GLY A 3 -16.74 9.53 -13.94
N TRP A 4 -17.43 10.41 -13.20
CA TRP A 4 -16.75 11.53 -12.52
C TRP A 4 -15.93 11.08 -11.30
N LEU A 5 -16.34 9.99 -10.65
CA LEU A 5 -15.59 9.40 -9.53
C LEU A 5 -14.24 8.86 -10.01
N VAL A 6 -14.20 8.21 -11.19
CA VAL A 6 -12.96 7.69 -11.76
C VAL A 6 -11.95 8.81 -12.01
N TRP A 7 -12.40 9.96 -12.52
CA TRP A 7 -11.55 11.13 -12.76
C TRP A 7 -10.94 11.72 -11.50
N ILE A 8 -11.51 11.46 -10.31
CA ILE A 8 -10.96 11.90 -9.03
C ILE A 8 -10.08 10.81 -8.41
N LEU A 9 -10.57 9.57 -8.39
CA LEU A 9 -9.89 8.44 -7.73
C LEU A 9 -8.55 8.12 -8.40
N VAL A 10 -8.50 8.12 -9.74
CA VAL A 10 -7.28 7.80 -10.49
C VAL A 10 -6.11 8.75 -10.16
N PRO A 11 -6.26 10.09 -10.27
CA PRO A 11 -5.15 10.99 -9.94
C PRO A 11 -4.82 10.99 -8.44
N VAL A 12 -5.81 10.83 -7.54
CA VAL A 12 -5.55 10.78 -6.09
C VAL A 12 -4.74 9.55 -5.70
N PHE A 13 -5.16 8.35 -6.11
CA PHE A 13 -4.41 7.13 -5.85
C PHE A 13 -3.07 7.10 -6.61
N GLY A 14 -3.04 7.62 -7.84
CA GLY A 14 -1.80 7.77 -8.60
C GLY A 14 -0.79 8.67 -7.90
N ALA A 15 -1.22 9.83 -7.41
CA ALA A 15 -0.38 10.75 -6.64
C ALA A 15 0.08 10.12 -5.33
N ALA A 16 -0.80 9.43 -4.60
CA ALA A 16 -0.45 8.72 -3.37
C ALA A 16 0.62 7.64 -3.61
N CYS A 17 0.48 6.82 -4.67
CA CYS A 17 1.48 5.84 -5.07
C CYS A 17 2.83 6.50 -5.42
N LEU A 18 2.81 7.59 -6.18
CA LEU A 18 4.04 8.32 -6.53
C LEU A 18 4.73 8.90 -5.30
N LEU A 19 3.97 9.50 -4.38
CA LEU A 19 4.50 10.04 -3.13
C LEU A 19 5.10 8.94 -2.25
N ALA A 20 4.41 7.80 -2.13
CA ALA A 20 4.92 6.64 -1.40
C ALA A 20 6.22 6.11 -2.02
N LEU A 21 6.30 6.00 -3.35
CA LEU A 21 7.54 5.62 -4.05
C LEU A 21 8.68 6.60 -3.80
N VAL A 22 8.41 7.92 -3.85
CA VAL A 22 9.41 8.94 -3.55
C VAL A 22 9.91 8.82 -2.11
N ARG A 23 9.02 8.51 -1.16
CA ARG A 23 9.35 8.29 0.25
C ARG A 23 10.22 7.04 0.44
N ILE A 24 9.93 5.94 -0.27
CA ILE A 24 10.75 4.71 -0.24
C ILE A 24 12.18 5.00 -0.71
N LEU A 25 12.35 5.79 -1.78
CA LEU A 25 13.67 6.09 -2.35
C LEU A 25 14.46 7.11 -1.53
N ARG A 26 13.80 8.15 -1.01
CA ARG A 26 14.46 9.25 -0.27
C ARG A 26 14.47 9.06 1.24
N GLY A 27 13.84 8.02 1.77
CA GLY A 27 13.73 7.77 3.20
C GLY A 27 15.09 7.72 3.89
N PRO A 28 15.34 8.54 4.94
CA PRO A 28 16.63 8.59 5.63
C PRO A 28 16.87 7.38 6.53
N SER A 29 15.81 6.75 7.05
CA SER A 29 15.86 5.57 7.90
C SER A 29 15.30 4.34 7.18
N VAL A 30 15.87 3.16 7.44
CA VAL A 30 15.35 1.88 6.93
C VAL A 30 13.90 1.67 7.35
N LEU A 31 13.56 2.06 8.58
CA LEU A 31 12.19 1.98 9.09
C LEU A 31 11.21 2.85 8.27
N ASP A 32 11.62 4.06 7.92
CA ASP A 32 10.80 4.99 7.12
C ASP A 32 10.53 4.43 5.72
N ARG A 33 11.51 3.76 5.11
CA ARG A 33 11.35 3.10 3.81
C ARG A 33 10.38 1.92 3.89
N VAL A 34 10.43 1.16 4.97
CA VAL A 34 9.54 0.01 5.19
C VAL A 34 8.10 0.48 5.40
N VAL A 35 7.90 1.50 6.24
CA VAL A 35 6.57 2.10 6.44
C VAL A 35 6.05 2.68 5.13
N ALA A 36 6.89 3.34 4.33
CA ALA A 36 6.49 3.85 3.02
C ALA A 36 6.10 2.73 2.04
N ALA A 37 6.75 1.57 2.10
CA ALA A 37 6.36 0.39 1.32
C ALA A 37 5.01 -0.18 1.78
N ASP A 38 4.75 -0.23 3.09
CA ASP A 38 3.46 -0.64 3.63
C ASP A 38 2.32 0.29 3.17
N VAL A 39 2.55 1.61 3.23
CA VAL A 39 1.63 2.63 2.70
C VAL A 39 1.39 2.46 1.20
N LEU A 40 2.42 2.14 0.42
CA LEU A 40 2.27 1.86 -1.02
C LEU A 40 1.34 0.66 -1.24
N VAL A 41 1.55 -0.45 -0.52
CA VAL A 41 0.71 -1.65 -0.64
C VAL A 41 -0.73 -1.36 -0.21
N ALA A 42 -0.93 -0.64 0.90
CA ALA A 42 -2.25 -0.20 1.34
C ALA A 42 -2.97 0.65 0.28
N THR A 43 -2.23 1.57 -0.36
CA THR A 43 -2.76 2.41 -1.45
C THR A 43 -3.20 1.57 -2.64
N ILE A 44 -2.43 0.54 -3.01
CA ILE A 44 -2.78 -0.40 -4.09
C ILE A 44 -4.06 -1.18 -3.73
N ILE A 45 -4.18 -1.65 -2.49
CA ILE A 45 -5.38 -2.35 -2.00
C ILE A 45 -6.61 -1.44 -2.11
N CYS A 46 -6.49 -0.17 -1.70
CA CYS A 46 -7.57 0.81 -1.86
C CYS A 46 -7.94 1.06 -3.33
N GLY A 47 -6.95 1.11 -4.23
CA GLY A 47 -7.18 1.23 -5.67
C GLY A 47 -7.95 0.04 -6.25
N ILE A 48 -7.61 -1.19 -5.84
CA ILE A 48 -8.35 -2.41 -6.21
C ILE A 48 -9.78 -2.36 -5.64
N GLY A 49 -9.95 -1.95 -4.38
CA GLY A 49 -11.28 -1.80 -3.78
C GLY A 49 -12.14 -0.75 -4.49
N ALA A 50 -11.54 0.36 -4.93
CA ALA A 50 -12.22 1.37 -5.73
C ALA A 50 -12.63 0.84 -7.11
N GLU A 51 -11.76 0.08 -7.78
CA GLU A 51 -12.07 -0.61 -9.05
C GLU A 51 -13.24 -1.57 -8.89
N MET A 52 -13.24 -2.37 -7.83
CA MET A 52 -14.32 -3.30 -7.51
C MET A 52 -15.65 -2.59 -7.26
N ALA A 53 -15.63 -1.50 -6.50
CA ALA A 53 -16.81 -0.71 -6.20
C ALA A 53 -17.39 -0.05 -7.47
N VAL A 54 -16.53 0.41 -8.37
CA VAL A 54 -16.90 1.03 -9.65
C VAL A 54 -17.46 0.00 -10.63
N ASN A 55 -16.85 -1.18 -10.72
CA ASN A 55 -17.23 -2.23 -11.68
C ASN A 55 -18.24 -3.25 -11.13
N HIS A 56 -18.71 -3.05 -9.89
CA HIS A 56 -19.71 -3.88 -9.21
C HIS A 56 -19.38 -5.39 -9.23
N HIS A 57 -18.11 -5.75 -9.02
CA HIS A 57 -17.69 -7.14 -8.92
C HIS A 57 -16.74 -7.37 -7.75
N ALA A 58 -16.63 -8.64 -7.35
CA ALA A 58 -15.79 -9.11 -6.26
C ALA A 58 -14.66 -10.05 -6.72
N ARG A 59 -14.29 -10.03 -8.01
CA ARG A 59 -13.34 -11.02 -8.56
C ARG A 59 -11.91 -10.78 -8.12
N THR A 60 -11.55 -9.54 -7.81
CA THR A 60 -10.21 -9.13 -7.37
C THR A 60 -10.05 -9.10 -5.83
N LEU A 61 -11.12 -9.42 -5.09
CA LEU A 61 -11.12 -9.51 -3.62
C LEU A 61 -10.05 -10.45 -3.07
N PRO A 62 -9.84 -11.67 -3.63
CA PRO A 62 -8.77 -12.56 -3.17
C PRO A 62 -7.37 -11.96 -3.31
N VAL A 63 -7.13 -11.17 -4.36
CA VAL A 63 -5.85 -10.48 -4.58
C VAL A 63 -5.64 -9.39 -3.55
N ALA A 64 -6.67 -8.56 -3.30
CA ALA A 64 -6.62 -7.52 -2.26
C ALA A 64 -6.39 -8.11 -0.87
N LEU A 65 -7.05 -9.22 -0.53
CA LEU A 65 -6.84 -9.95 0.72
C LEU A 65 -5.43 -10.51 0.84
N GLY A 66 -4.91 -11.14 -0.23
CA GLY A 66 -3.54 -11.63 -0.25
C GLY A 66 -2.53 -10.50 0.01
N LEU A 67 -2.67 -9.37 -0.69
CA LEU A 67 -1.83 -8.19 -0.50
C LEU A 67 -1.92 -7.64 0.94
N ALA A 68 -3.11 -7.59 1.53
CA ALA A 68 -3.30 -7.11 2.90
C ALA A 68 -2.56 -7.99 3.91
N LEU A 69 -2.60 -9.31 3.73
CA LEU A 69 -1.85 -10.24 4.55
C LEU A 69 -0.33 -10.02 4.40
N PHE A 70 0.16 -9.91 3.16
CA PHE A 70 1.58 -9.66 2.90
C PHE A 70 2.08 -8.33 3.48
N ALA A 71 1.28 -7.27 3.44
CA ALA A 71 1.61 -5.98 4.05
C ALA A 71 1.86 -6.12 5.57
N VAL A 72 0.92 -6.77 6.27
CA VAL A 72 1.03 -7.03 7.71
C VAL A 72 2.27 -7.87 8.04
N PHE A 73 2.51 -8.96 7.29
CA PHE A 73 3.70 -9.79 7.51
C PHE A 73 5.00 -9.02 7.23
N GLY A 74 5.05 -8.18 6.20
CA GLY A 74 6.21 -7.36 5.87
C GLY A 74 6.61 -6.43 7.03
N SER A 75 5.63 -5.76 7.62
CA SER A 75 5.85 -4.88 8.78
C SER A 75 6.34 -5.65 10.02
N ILE A 76 5.75 -6.81 10.31
CA ILE A 76 6.16 -7.66 11.46
C ILE A 76 7.59 -8.17 11.28
N SER A 77 7.95 -8.65 10.08
CA SER A 77 9.29 -9.16 9.79
C SER A 77 10.37 -8.11 10.01
N VAL A 78 10.13 -6.87 9.56
CA VAL A 78 11.07 -5.76 9.77
C VAL A 78 11.19 -5.40 11.25
N ALA A 79 10.06 -5.31 11.97
CA ALA A 79 10.06 -5.00 13.39
C ALA A 79 10.89 -6.02 14.19
N LYS A 80 10.73 -7.33 13.92
CA LYS A 80 11.54 -8.37 14.57
C LYS A 80 13.02 -8.28 14.20
N PHE A 81 13.35 -8.01 12.94
CA PHE A 81 14.74 -7.87 12.53
C PHE A 81 15.43 -6.70 13.23
N MET A 82 14.72 -5.58 13.42
CA MET A 82 15.26 -4.41 14.13
C MET A 82 15.43 -4.68 15.62
N ALA A 83 14.45 -5.31 16.27
CA ALA A 83 14.54 -5.67 17.69
C ALA A 83 15.77 -6.54 17.99
N ASN A 84 16.08 -7.50 17.12
CA ASN A 84 17.27 -8.34 17.26
C ASN A 84 18.61 -7.59 17.09
N ARG A 85 18.63 -6.36 16.55
CA ARG A 85 19.86 -5.55 16.41
C ARG A 85 20.10 -4.62 17.59
N GLU A 86 19.12 -4.46 18.49
CA GLU A 86 19.26 -3.65 19.71
C GLU A 86 19.79 -4.49 20.90
N GLU A 87 19.72 -5.83 20.79
CA GLU A 87 20.24 -6.77 21.80
C GLU A 87 21.75 -7.09 21.63
N ASP A 88 22.35 -6.71 20.50
CA ASP A 88 23.81 -6.80 20.22
C ASP A 88 24.51 -5.45 20.42
#